data_AF-A0A7V9V6X7-F1
#
_entry.id   AF-A0A7V9V6X7-F1
#
_cell.length_a   1.000
_cell.length_b   1.000
_cell.length_c   1.000
_cell.angle_alpha   90.00
_cell.angle_beta   90.00
_cell.angle_gamma   90.00
#
_symmetry.space_group_name_H-M   'P 1'
#
loop_
_entity.id
_entity.type
_entity.pdbx_description
1 polymer ?
#
loop_
_entity_poly.entity_id
_entity_poly.type
_entity_poly.pdbx_seq_one_letter_code
_entity_poly.pdbx_strand_id
1 'polypeptide(L)'
;MTEASRDCPERPRNSTVEELGFARKPMVRWLNPRQLLDTSARVVLSGIFGTYSDKRELQALMATEIYDRSDHEELWLDYVADLGDGWDPTYSVASLLAAEKLEVASDGRSYDTERGRILVMGGDAVYPVPKRADYENRMLGPYRAALPCTLDTHPQLFAIPGSHDWYDGLVNFTSVFCRRYWIGGWKTQQNRSHFALKLPHGWWLWGVDIQFGDYIDEAQVRYFSEVAEKHVAKGDRIILCTARAPGTGGSQPHLYAERNLQYFQREIIAPSGAELVLQMTSGRHHYAHYKETGGSHHHVNGGGGGAFLHPTHDLPEHLALEAAEGPPVGYEQVATYPSRASSRRLRKRLWLLPLRNPAFVAFLGSVQVFLALMLGLHRQRASESLGMADLWEAFWTSPTAVLLVVFMVIVLGGMVRFAHDAPGMTRILLGAAHSALQLASLAGLMIASSSITSALGLHGAVSVITFLGILAVLGGLGGAFGFAGYLWATNCLGFHANEAYAPLRIKDFKHFVRLHIDSAGTLTLFPIGVDKVSRRWELCTEGPAQDPWFRPERGELDAKLVERPFKVG
;
A
#
# COMPACT_ATOMS: atom_id res chain seq x y z
N MET A 1 24.45 1.58 -9.98
CA MET A 1 24.62 2.36 -8.74
C MET A 1 26.03 2.04 -8.31
N THR A 2 26.94 3.00 -8.51
CA THR A 2 28.36 2.85 -8.21
C THR A 2 28.56 2.81 -6.70
N GLU A 3 29.69 2.24 -6.29
CA GLU A 3 30.24 2.08 -4.92
C GLU A 3 30.53 3.43 -4.22
N ALA A 4 29.69 4.45 -4.48
CA ALA A 4 29.97 5.86 -4.19
C ALA A 4 29.89 6.13 -2.68
N SER A 5 31.09 6.07 -2.11
CA SER A 5 31.70 6.76 -0.97
C SER A 5 30.95 6.88 0.36
N ARG A 6 31.70 6.62 1.43
CA ARG A 6 31.46 7.02 2.83
C ARG A 6 31.25 8.55 2.98
N ASP A 7 31.68 9.33 2.01
CA ASP A 7 31.69 10.79 2.10
C ASP A 7 30.29 11.38 1.90
N CYS A 8 29.98 12.40 2.69
CA CYS A 8 28.73 13.12 2.56
C CYS A 8 28.61 13.78 1.18
N PRO A 9 27.45 13.65 0.51
CA PRO A 9 27.25 14.30 -0.78
C PRO A 9 27.25 15.82 -0.64
N GLU A 10 27.66 16.53 -1.70
CA GLU A 10 27.44 17.97 -1.79
C GLU A 10 25.95 18.30 -1.67
N ARG A 11 25.62 19.36 -0.93
CA ARG A 11 24.22 19.79 -0.79
C ARG A 11 23.69 20.33 -2.13
N PRO A 12 22.46 19.97 -2.53
CA PRO A 12 21.84 20.51 -3.73
C PRO A 12 21.68 22.03 -3.65
N ARG A 13 22.07 22.74 -4.70
CA ARG A 13 21.94 24.21 -4.82
C ARG A 13 20.54 24.65 -5.23
N ASN A 14 19.77 23.76 -5.84
CA ASN A 14 18.40 24.02 -6.29
C ASN A 14 17.60 22.71 -6.36
N SER A 15 16.29 22.81 -6.62
CA SER A 15 15.38 21.67 -6.61
C SER A 15 15.17 21.01 -7.99
N THR A 16 16.09 21.19 -8.93
CA THR A 16 16.02 20.53 -10.25
C THR A 16 16.34 19.04 -10.14
N VAL A 17 15.89 18.24 -11.13
CA VAL A 17 16.10 16.79 -11.10
C VAL A 17 17.58 16.44 -11.26
N GLU A 18 18.29 17.25 -12.05
CA GLU A 18 19.71 17.12 -12.30
C GLU A 18 20.52 17.33 -11.02
N GLU A 19 20.17 18.34 -10.22
CA GLU A 19 20.83 18.64 -8.96
C GLU A 19 20.49 17.63 -7.85
N LEU A 20 19.21 17.25 -7.75
CA LEU A 20 18.76 16.31 -6.71
C LEU A 20 19.12 14.85 -7.02
N GLY A 21 19.31 14.52 -8.29
CA GLY A 21 19.43 13.13 -8.78
C GLY A 21 18.11 12.36 -8.80
N PHE A 22 16.98 12.99 -8.44
CA PHE A 22 15.66 12.38 -8.46
C PHE A 22 14.54 13.43 -8.62
N ALA A 23 13.38 12.97 -9.08
CA ALA A 23 12.18 13.79 -9.26
C ALA A 23 11.16 13.52 -8.14
N ARG A 24 10.73 14.56 -7.43
CA ARG A 24 9.65 14.48 -6.43
C ARG A 24 8.33 14.08 -7.09
N LYS A 25 7.86 12.85 -6.84
CA LYS A 25 6.62 12.33 -7.46
C LYS A 25 5.38 12.62 -6.61
N PRO A 26 4.24 13.01 -7.21
CA PRO A 26 2.96 13.03 -6.50
C PRO A 26 2.46 11.61 -6.22
N MET A 27 1.44 11.49 -5.36
CA MET A 27 0.71 10.24 -5.13
C MET A 27 0.29 9.58 -6.44
N VAL A 28 0.41 8.26 -6.52
CA VAL A 28 -0.07 7.47 -7.65
C VAL A 28 -1.56 7.75 -7.86
N ARG A 29 -1.94 7.97 -9.12
CA ARG A 29 -3.34 8.19 -9.50
C ARG A 29 -4.00 6.85 -9.79
N TRP A 30 -4.39 6.14 -8.74
CA TRP A 30 -4.93 4.78 -8.80
C TRP A 30 -6.16 4.60 -9.72
N LEU A 31 -7.02 5.62 -9.89
CA LEU A 31 -8.13 5.60 -10.87
C LEU A 31 -7.81 6.19 -12.24
N ASN A 32 -6.55 6.57 -12.51
CA ASN A 32 -6.21 7.03 -13.86
C ASN A 32 -6.31 5.84 -14.83
N PRO A 33 -7.07 5.94 -15.94
CA PRO A 33 -7.24 4.82 -16.87
C PRO A 33 -5.93 4.26 -17.42
N ARG A 34 -4.94 5.11 -17.72
CA ARG A 34 -3.62 4.67 -18.19
C ARG A 34 -2.85 3.93 -17.09
N GLN A 35 -2.99 4.38 -15.84
CA GLN A 35 -2.37 3.73 -14.69
C GLN A 35 -3.01 2.36 -14.43
N LEU A 36 -4.34 2.26 -14.48
CA LEU A 36 -5.07 1.01 -14.35
C LEU A 36 -4.58 0.01 -15.42
N LEU A 37 -4.51 0.43 -16.68
CA LEU A 37 -4.03 -0.41 -17.78
C LEU A 37 -2.56 -0.87 -17.61
N ASP A 38 -1.61 0.03 -17.31
CA ASP A 38 -0.19 -0.34 -17.10
C ASP A 38 -0.02 -1.30 -15.91
N THR A 39 -0.74 -1.05 -14.81
CA THR A 39 -0.69 -1.90 -13.61
C THR A 39 -1.29 -3.28 -13.90
N SER A 40 -2.49 -3.33 -14.48
CA SER A 40 -3.16 -4.59 -14.81
C SER A 40 -2.33 -5.43 -15.79
N ALA A 41 -1.74 -4.82 -16.83
CA ALA A 41 -0.88 -5.53 -17.77
C ALA A 41 0.35 -6.14 -17.08
N ARG A 42 0.97 -5.39 -16.16
CA ARG A 42 2.13 -5.89 -15.40
C ARG A 42 1.76 -6.99 -14.42
N VAL A 43 0.63 -6.89 -13.73
CA VAL A 43 0.14 -7.95 -12.82
C VAL A 43 -0.10 -9.25 -13.60
N VAL A 44 -0.68 -9.16 -14.80
CA VAL A 44 -0.88 -10.34 -15.66
C VAL A 44 0.46 -10.92 -16.11
N LEU A 45 1.37 -10.08 -16.59
CA LEU A 45 2.70 -10.54 -17.00
C LEU A 45 3.48 -11.14 -15.82
N SER A 46 3.44 -10.53 -14.64
CA SER A 46 4.12 -11.04 -13.45
C SER A 46 3.51 -12.35 -12.98
N GLY A 47 2.20 -12.54 -13.09
CA GLY A 47 1.55 -13.82 -12.78
C GLY A 47 2.00 -14.94 -13.73
N ILE A 48 2.22 -14.62 -15.01
CA ILE A 48 2.69 -15.60 -16.01
C ILE A 48 4.19 -15.90 -15.84
N PHE A 49 5.03 -14.88 -15.62
CA PHE A 49 6.49 -15.06 -15.55
C PHE A 49 7.00 -15.40 -14.14
N GLY A 50 6.27 -15.01 -13.09
CA GLY A 50 6.63 -15.29 -11.70
C GLY A 50 6.66 -16.77 -11.36
N THR A 51 5.92 -17.60 -12.09
CA THR A 51 5.97 -19.07 -11.99
C THR A 51 7.18 -19.70 -12.67
N TYR A 52 7.91 -18.99 -13.54
CA TYR A 52 9.03 -19.55 -14.32
C TYR A 52 10.41 -18.98 -13.95
N SER A 53 10.49 -17.95 -13.09
CA SER A 53 11.75 -17.28 -12.78
C SER A 53 11.79 -16.76 -11.33
N ASP A 54 11.60 -17.65 -10.36
CA ASP A 54 11.78 -17.31 -8.94
C ASP A 54 13.27 -17.11 -8.62
N LYS A 55 13.63 -15.88 -8.24
CA LYS A 55 15.03 -15.54 -7.94
C LYS A 55 15.52 -16.08 -6.61
N ARG A 56 14.62 -16.50 -5.71
CA ARG A 56 14.99 -17.06 -4.40
C ARG A 56 15.80 -18.35 -4.57
N GLU A 57 15.49 -19.16 -5.58
CA GLU A 57 16.26 -20.36 -5.93
C GLU A 57 17.70 -20.03 -6.32
N LEU A 58 17.92 -18.95 -7.10
CA LEU A 58 19.27 -18.49 -7.43
C LEU A 58 19.99 -17.91 -6.23
N GLN A 59 19.28 -17.18 -5.36
CA GLN A 59 19.82 -16.67 -4.10
C GLN A 59 20.24 -17.81 -3.16
N ALA A 60 19.62 -18.99 -3.25
CA ALA A 60 20.00 -20.18 -2.48
C ALA A 60 21.47 -20.58 -2.66
N LEU A 61 22.08 -20.26 -3.80
CA LEU A 61 23.49 -20.51 -4.09
C LEU A 61 24.47 -19.62 -3.31
N MET A 62 23.99 -18.52 -2.73
CA MET A 62 24.80 -17.62 -1.92
C MET A 62 25.06 -18.24 -0.53
N ALA A 63 26.10 -17.82 0.18
CA ALA A 63 26.32 -18.30 1.55
C ALA A 63 25.14 -17.90 2.47
N THR A 64 24.76 -18.81 3.36
CA THR A 64 23.87 -18.50 4.49
C THR A 64 24.59 -17.52 5.40
N GLU A 65 24.09 -16.29 5.46
CA GLU A 65 24.62 -15.25 6.36
C GLU A 65 23.60 -14.96 7.45
N ILE A 66 24.08 -14.93 8.69
CA ILE A 66 23.36 -14.44 9.87
C ILE A 66 24.00 -13.11 10.26
N TYR A 67 23.15 -12.14 10.58
CA TYR A 67 23.61 -10.84 11.04
C TYR A 67 23.56 -10.84 12.56
N ASP A 68 24.68 -10.57 13.24
CA ASP A 68 24.76 -10.65 14.69
C ASP A 68 25.03 -9.28 15.31
N ARG A 69 24.10 -8.82 16.15
CA ARG A 69 24.18 -7.59 16.94
C ARG A 69 23.96 -7.85 18.43
N SER A 70 24.17 -9.09 18.87
CA SER A 70 24.05 -9.49 20.28
C SER A 70 25.13 -8.90 21.19
N ASP A 71 26.14 -8.26 20.62
CA ASP A 71 27.22 -7.57 21.31
C ASP A 71 26.80 -6.22 21.95
N HIS A 72 25.65 -5.68 21.54
CA HIS A 72 25.11 -4.45 22.11
C HIS A 72 24.41 -4.69 23.46
N GLU A 73 24.61 -3.80 24.43
CA GLU A 73 23.87 -3.84 25.71
C GLU A 73 22.43 -3.30 25.54
N GLU A 74 22.28 -2.24 24.75
CA GLU A 74 21.01 -1.56 24.44
C GLU A 74 20.93 -1.36 22.92
N LEU A 75 19.73 -1.51 22.35
CA LEU A 75 19.54 -1.36 20.91
C LEU A 75 18.19 -0.75 20.54
N TRP A 76 18.26 0.32 19.74
CA TRP A 76 17.11 0.94 19.08
C TRP A 76 16.99 0.46 17.63
N LEU A 77 15.78 0.11 17.20
CA LEU A 77 15.44 -0.30 15.85
C LEU A 77 14.20 0.45 15.36
N ASP A 78 14.10 0.70 14.06
CA ASP A 78 12.93 1.29 13.42
C ASP A 78 12.33 0.30 12.40
N TYR A 79 11.01 0.20 12.36
CA TYR A 79 10.26 -0.57 11.37
C TYR A 79 9.31 0.34 10.59
N VAL A 80 9.36 0.28 9.27
CA VAL A 80 8.50 1.05 8.36
C VAL A 80 8.15 0.23 7.13
N ALA A 81 6.93 0.32 6.60
CA ALA A 81 6.51 -0.42 5.40
C ALA A 81 5.53 0.39 4.56
N ASP A 82 5.21 -0.10 3.35
CA ASP A 82 4.28 0.50 2.39
C ASP A 82 4.67 1.95 2.06
N LEU A 83 5.81 2.07 1.39
CA LEU A 83 6.55 3.32 1.15
C LEU A 83 6.13 3.92 -0.21
N GLY A 84 6.94 4.79 -0.81
CA GLY A 84 7.00 4.98 -2.27
C GLY A 84 5.76 5.34 -3.10
N ASP A 85 4.59 5.68 -2.54
CA ASP A 85 3.41 6.13 -3.32
C ASP A 85 3.47 7.62 -3.66
N GLY A 86 4.06 8.45 -2.81
CA GLY A 86 4.29 9.86 -3.13
C GLY A 86 5.27 10.55 -2.21
N TRP A 87 5.85 11.64 -2.72
CA TRP A 87 6.89 12.45 -2.06
C TRP A 87 6.51 12.88 -0.64
N ASP A 88 5.39 13.59 -0.48
CA ASP A 88 5.01 14.20 0.80
C ASP A 88 4.94 13.21 1.98
N PRO A 89 4.19 12.09 1.89
CA PRO A 89 4.14 11.13 2.99
C PRO A 89 5.46 10.40 3.18
N THR A 90 6.10 9.91 2.10
CA THR A 90 7.35 9.16 2.21
C THR A 90 8.48 9.99 2.80
N TYR A 91 8.63 11.25 2.35
CA TYR A 91 9.67 12.13 2.87
C TYR A 91 9.39 12.60 4.30
N SER A 92 8.12 12.77 4.68
CA SER A 92 7.77 13.08 6.08
C SER A 92 8.19 11.95 7.03
N VAL A 93 7.89 10.70 6.68
CA VAL A 93 8.29 9.54 7.49
C VAL A 93 9.80 9.37 7.49
N ALA A 94 10.45 9.48 6.33
CA ALA A 94 11.91 9.40 6.22
C ALA A 94 12.63 10.47 7.06
N SER A 95 12.10 11.70 7.12
CA SER A 95 12.66 12.79 7.94
C SER A 95 12.59 12.48 9.44
N LEU A 96 11.50 11.86 9.90
CA LEU A 96 11.36 11.45 11.30
C LEU A 96 12.26 10.26 11.64
N LEU A 97 12.36 9.27 10.75
CA LEU A 97 13.30 8.16 10.88
C LEU A 97 14.77 8.64 10.90
N ALA A 98 15.08 9.72 10.19
CA ALA A 98 16.41 10.31 10.14
C ALA A 98 16.77 11.11 11.40
N ALA A 99 15.80 11.61 12.16
CA ALA A 99 16.04 12.44 13.34
C ALA A 99 16.76 11.64 14.44
N GLU A 100 17.87 12.18 14.95
CA GLU A 100 18.71 11.52 15.97
C GLU A 100 17.95 11.26 17.27
N LYS A 101 17.14 12.25 17.67
CA LYS A 101 16.24 12.18 18.81
C LYS A 101 14.87 12.63 18.36
N LEU A 102 13.85 11.97 18.90
CA LEU A 102 12.46 12.38 18.76
C LEU A 102 11.83 12.38 20.13
N GLU A 103 11.31 13.54 20.53
CA GLU A 103 10.41 13.69 21.65
C GLU A 103 8.99 13.43 21.16
N VAL A 104 8.31 12.42 21.72
CA VAL A 104 6.95 12.06 21.34
C VAL A 104 6.05 11.96 22.56
N ALA A 105 4.83 12.49 22.46
CA ALA A 105 3.90 12.53 23.57
C ALA A 105 2.69 11.59 23.39
N SER A 106 2.23 11.01 24.51
CA SER A 106 0.94 10.31 24.64
C SER A 106 0.31 10.64 25.99
N ASP A 107 -0.99 10.97 26.01
CA ASP A 107 -1.76 11.21 27.24
C ASP A 107 -1.08 12.16 28.25
N GLY A 108 -0.44 13.22 27.75
CA GLY A 108 0.26 14.21 28.58
C GLY A 108 1.62 13.76 29.14
N ARG A 109 2.12 12.58 28.75
CA ARG A 109 3.48 12.12 29.04
C ARG A 109 4.36 12.27 27.81
N SER A 110 5.56 12.77 27.99
CA SER A 110 6.59 12.86 26.96
C SER A 110 7.56 11.68 27.06
N TYR A 111 8.04 11.21 25.92
CA TYR A 111 8.98 10.10 25.78
C TYR A 111 10.09 10.52 24.82
N ASP A 112 11.32 10.48 25.31
CA ASP A 112 12.50 10.66 24.47
C ASP A 112 12.85 9.33 23.81
N THR A 113 13.03 9.36 22.49
CA THR A 113 13.43 8.20 21.70
C THR A 113 14.64 8.53 20.84
N GLU A 114 15.47 7.53 20.58
CA GLU A 114 16.64 7.67 19.71
C GLU A 114 16.41 7.01 18.36
N ARG A 115 17.09 7.52 17.33
CA ARG A 115 17.10 6.91 16.00
C ARG A 115 17.48 5.43 16.07
N GLY A 116 16.75 4.59 15.35
CA GLY A 116 17.12 3.19 15.21
C GLY A 116 18.53 3.05 14.63
N ARG A 117 19.38 2.27 15.28
CA ARG A 117 20.66 1.82 14.70
C ARG A 117 20.43 0.82 13.57
N ILE A 118 19.23 0.26 13.51
CA ILE A 118 18.76 -0.65 12.47
C ILE A 118 17.41 -0.15 11.97
N LEU A 119 17.27 -0.03 10.65
CA LEU A 119 16.02 0.26 9.96
C LEU A 119 15.58 -1.00 9.21
N VAL A 120 14.37 -1.48 9.51
CA VAL A 120 13.72 -2.59 8.81
C VAL A 120 12.61 -2.03 7.92
N MET A 121 12.75 -2.23 6.61
CA MET A 121 11.72 -1.91 5.62
C MET A 121 10.83 -3.14 5.38
N GLY A 122 9.60 -3.10 5.89
CA GLY A 122 8.70 -4.25 6.02
C GLY A 122 7.90 -4.64 4.78
N GLY A 123 8.24 -4.17 3.58
CA GLY A 123 7.52 -4.49 2.34
C GLY A 123 7.03 -3.28 1.57
N ASP A 124 6.73 -3.50 0.28
CA ASP A 124 6.23 -2.54 -0.71
C ASP A 124 7.03 -1.22 -0.68
N ALA A 125 8.29 -1.31 -1.08
CA ALA A 125 9.21 -0.16 -1.06
C ALA A 125 8.87 0.90 -2.14
N VAL A 126 8.08 0.54 -3.15
CA VAL A 126 7.74 1.42 -4.28
C VAL A 126 6.37 1.11 -4.87
N TYR A 127 5.62 2.17 -5.22
CA TYR A 127 4.38 2.07 -5.97
C TYR A 127 4.44 2.86 -7.29
N PRO A 128 3.63 2.49 -8.29
CA PRO A 128 2.73 1.34 -8.32
C PRO A 128 3.43 0.04 -8.73
N VAL A 129 4.61 0.15 -9.35
CA VAL A 129 5.37 -0.98 -9.88
C VAL A 129 6.87 -0.73 -9.73
N PRO A 130 7.70 -1.78 -9.66
CA PRO A 130 9.09 -1.68 -9.22
C PRO A 130 10.01 -1.30 -10.38
N LYS A 131 9.78 -0.14 -11.00
CA LYS A 131 10.69 0.40 -12.03
C LYS A 131 11.90 1.03 -11.33
N ARG A 132 13.10 0.85 -11.89
CA ARG A 132 14.34 1.49 -11.39
C ARG A 132 14.18 3.00 -11.15
N ALA A 133 13.56 3.69 -12.11
CA ALA A 133 13.30 5.13 -11.98
C ALA A 133 12.27 5.45 -10.88
N ASP A 134 11.31 4.57 -10.62
CA ASP A 134 10.33 4.77 -9.54
C ASP A 134 10.98 4.51 -8.17
N TYR A 135 11.85 3.50 -8.02
CA TYR A 135 12.66 3.34 -6.80
C TYR A 135 13.48 4.60 -6.50
N GLU A 136 14.20 5.12 -7.50
CA GLU A 136 15.01 6.34 -7.33
C GLU A 136 14.13 7.53 -6.91
N ASN A 137 13.04 7.76 -7.64
CA ASN A 137 12.23 8.97 -7.48
C ASN A 137 11.27 8.95 -6.27
N ARG A 138 10.89 7.76 -5.79
CA ARG A 138 9.82 7.61 -4.79
C ARG A 138 10.30 7.09 -3.46
N MET A 139 11.47 6.44 -3.40
CA MET A 139 12.00 5.90 -2.15
C MET A 139 13.46 6.31 -1.93
N LEU A 140 14.38 5.94 -2.83
CA LEU A 140 15.82 6.14 -2.60
C LEU A 140 16.18 7.63 -2.52
N GLY A 141 15.70 8.45 -3.44
CA GLY A 141 15.91 9.90 -3.44
C GLY A 141 15.33 10.56 -2.19
N PRO A 142 14.05 10.32 -1.83
CA PRO A 142 13.47 10.81 -0.57
C PRO A 142 14.25 10.40 0.68
N TYR A 143 14.63 9.14 0.82
CA TYR A 143 15.42 8.69 1.97
C TYR A 143 16.81 9.33 1.97
N ARG A 144 17.51 9.32 0.84
CA ARG A 144 18.81 10.00 0.71
C ARG A 144 18.71 11.48 1.05
N ALA A 145 17.64 12.17 0.65
CA ALA A 145 17.45 13.57 1.00
C ALA A 145 17.16 13.77 2.50
N ALA A 146 16.55 12.80 3.18
CA ALA A 146 16.20 12.89 4.59
C ALA A 146 17.39 12.61 5.50
N LEU A 147 18.25 11.66 5.13
CA LEU A 147 19.53 11.40 5.79
C LEU A 147 20.62 11.26 4.72
N PRO A 148 21.25 12.37 4.26
CA PRO A 148 22.23 12.33 3.18
C PRO A 148 23.47 11.48 3.48
N CYS A 149 23.94 11.53 4.72
CA CYS A 149 25.04 10.75 5.23
C CYS A 149 24.98 10.70 6.76
N THR A 150 25.86 9.93 7.39
CA THR A 150 26.17 10.05 8.82
C THR A 150 27.68 10.07 9.00
N LEU A 151 28.17 10.73 10.05
CA LEU A 151 29.62 10.92 10.27
C LEU A 151 30.26 9.73 11.00
N ASP A 152 29.69 9.33 12.13
CA ASP A 152 30.28 8.30 12.99
C ASP A 152 29.53 6.97 12.91
N THR A 153 28.24 7.01 13.29
CA THR A 153 27.41 5.80 13.40
C THR A 153 26.49 5.70 12.19
N HIS A 154 26.63 4.62 11.43
CA HIS A 154 25.84 4.38 10.23
C HIS A 154 24.69 3.41 10.52
N PRO A 155 23.42 3.85 10.44
CA PRO A 155 22.30 2.94 10.63
C PRO A 155 22.28 1.86 9.53
N GLN A 156 22.06 0.62 9.96
CA GLN A 156 21.98 -0.51 9.05
C GLN A 156 20.57 -0.65 8.50
N LEU A 157 20.44 -1.11 7.26
CA LEU A 157 19.15 -1.31 6.61
C LEU A 157 18.95 -2.76 6.21
N PHE A 158 17.82 -3.30 6.64
CA PHE A 158 17.26 -4.55 6.19
C PHE A 158 15.88 -4.29 5.56
N ALA A 159 15.48 -5.14 4.63
CA ALA A 159 14.23 -5.01 3.92
C ALA A 159 13.67 -6.40 3.58
N ILE A 160 12.35 -6.52 3.58
CA ILE A 160 11.66 -7.64 2.95
C ILE A 160 10.83 -7.10 1.78
N PRO A 161 10.68 -7.85 0.67
CA PRO A 161 9.86 -7.39 -0.44
C PRO A 161 8.37 -7.58 -0.15
N GLY A 162 7.55 -6.66 -0.64
CA GLY A 162 6.10 -6.82 -0.73
C GLY A 162 5.63 -7.18 -2.14
N SER A 163 4.32 -7.29 -2.31
CA SER A 163 3.71 -7.66 -3.59
C SER A 163 4.05 -6.70 -4.74
N HIS A 164 4.21 -5.41 -4.46
CA HIS A 164 4.57 -4.40 -5.45
C HIS A 164 6.05 -4.46 -5.84
N ASP A 165 6.93 -4.97 -4.96
CA ASP A 165 8.33 -5.23 -5.29
C ASP A 165 8.49 -6.46 -6.21
N TRP A 166 7.53 -7.39 -6.16
CA TRP A 166 7.55 -8.65 -6.90
C TRP A 166 7.06 -8.58 -8.35
N TYR A 167 6.42 -7.47 -8.78
CA TYR A 167 5.89 -7.35 -10.13
C TYR A 167 6.94 -7.37 -11.26
N ASP A 168 8.23 -7.25 -10.96
CA ASP A 168 9.32 -7.46 -11.93
C ASP A 168 10.12 -8.76 -11.72
N GLY A 169 9.62 -9.66 -10.86
CA GLY A 169 10.37 -10.86 -10.46
C GLY A 169 11.55 -10.56 -9.54
N LEU A 170 11.42 -9.56 -8.66
CA LEU A 170 12.40 -9.19 -7.63
C LEU A 170 13.74 -8.66 -8.15
N VAL A 171 13.78 -8.19 -9.41
CA VAL A 171 15.01 -7.72 -10.06
C VAL A 171 15.52 -6.46 -9.38
N ASN A 172 14.69 -5.43 -9.30
CA ASN A 172 15.12 -4.15 -8.76
C ASN A 172 15.31 -4.20 -7.24
N PHE A 173 14.43 -4.93 -6.51
CA PHE A 173 14.59 -5.13 -5.08
C PHE A 173 15.97 -5.73 -4.74
N THR A 174 16.33 -6.85 -5.39
CA THR A 174 17.63 -7.51 -5.16
C THR A 174 18.79 -6.57 -5.49
N SER A 175 18.68 -5.76 -6.55
CA SER A 175 19.73 -4.80 -6.92
C SER A 175 19.90 -3.67 -5.90
N VAL A 176 18.84 -3.28 -5.18
CA VAL A 176 18.85 -2.17 -4.22
C VAL A 176 19.27 -2.66 -2.84
N PHE A 177 18.60 -3.69 -2.32
CA PHE A 177 18.72 -4.10 -0.93
C PHE A 177 19.73 -5.23 -0.70
N CYS A 178 19.93 -6.11 -1.68
CA CYS A 178 20.71 -7.34 -1.50
C CYS A 178 22.19 -7.22 -1.93
N ARG A 179 22.75 -5.99 -1.95
CA ARG A 179 24.10 -5.70 -2.48
C ARG A 179 24.97 -4.83 -1.59
N ARG A 180 24.53 -4.58 -0.35
CA ARG A 180 25.27 -3.77 0.65
C ARG A 180 25.60 -2.34 0.20
N TYR A 181 24.67 -1.71 -0.51
CA TYR A 181 24.76 -0.33 -0.97
C TYR A 181 24.31 0.67 0.09
N TRP A 182 24.74 1.92 -0.11
CA TRP A 182 24.28 3.08 0.66
C TRP A 182 23.01 3.67 0.06
N ILE A 183 22.10 4.04 0.95
CA ILE A 183 20.91 4.84 0.67
C ILE A 183 21.01 6.05 1.59
N GLY A 184 21.70 7.10 1.13
CA GLY A 184 22.11 8.18 2.02
C GLY A 184 22.95 7.64 3.18
N GLY A 185 22.59 7.99 4.42
CA GLY A 185 23.26 7.51 5.63
C GLY A 185 22.95 6.06 6.02
N TRP A 186 21.97 5.40 5.39
CA TRP A 186 21.66 4.00 5.67
C TRP A 186 22.48 3.04 4.82
N LYS A 187 23.02 1.99 5.43
CA LYS A 187 23.79 0.95 4.72
C LYS A 187 23.04 -0.38 4.69
N THR A 188 22.67 -0.84 3.50
CA THR A 188 22.04 -2.17 3.35
C THR A 188 23.02 -3.26 3.77
N GLN A 189 22.52 -4.35 4.35
CA GLN A 189 23.37 -5.45 4.85
C GLN A 189 23.11 -6.77 4.14
N GLN A 190 21.84 -7.04 3.83
CA GLN A 190 21.39 -8.33 3.34
C GLN A 190 21.94 -8.67 1.95
N ASN A 191 21.97 -9.95 1.65
CA ASN A 191 22.33 -10.52 0.34
C ASN A 191 21.17 -11.34 -0.29
N ARG A 192 20.08 -11.53 0.45
CA ARG A 192 18.88 -12.30 0.11
C ARG A 192 17.64 -11.45 0.37
N SER A 193 16.49 -11.88 -0.15
CA SER A 193 15.20 -11.21 0.09
C SER A 193 14.62 -11.44 1.48
N HIS A 194 15.18 -12.40 2.21
CA HIS A 194 14.89 -12.74 3.60
C HIS A 194 16.18 -12.68 4.42
N PHE A 195 16.06 -12.58 5.74
CA PHE A 195 17.21 -12.51 6.64
C PHE A 195 16.84 -12.94 8.08
N ALA A 196 17.85 -13.40 8.82
CA ALA A 196 17.80 -13.57 10.27
C ALA A 196 18.85 -12.67 10.95
N LEU A 197 18.39 -11.88 11.91
CA LEU A 197 19.18 -10.93 12.68
C LEU A 197 19.13 -11.31 14.16
N LYS A 198 20.29 -11.67 14.73
CA LYS A 198 20.45 -11.90 16.16
C LYS A 198 20.62 -10.56 16.87
N LEU A 199 19.81 -10.32 17.88
CA LEU A 199 19.77 -9.09 18.67
C LEU A 199 20.26 -9.37 20.11
N PRO A 200 20.48 -8.32 20.92
CA PRO A 200 20.84 -8.48 22.33
C PRO A 200 19.83 -9.32 23.12
N HIS A 201 20.28 -9.90 24.23
CA HIS A 201 19.41 -10.52 25.24
C HIS A 201 18.50 -11.65 24.70
N GLY A 202 19.00 -12.46 23.77
CA GLY A 202 18.27 -13.61 23.23
C GLY A 202 17.10 -13.23 22.32
N TRP A 203 17.10 -12.02 21.78
CA TRP A 203 16.13 -11.58 20.79
C TRP A 203 16.59 -11.91 19.37
N TRP A 204 15.64 -12.20 18.49
CA TRP A 204 15.86 -12.40 17.06
C TRP A 204 14.84 -11.62 16.25
N LEU A 205 15.26 -11.09 15.11
CA LEU A 205 14.36 -10.49 14.12
C LEU A 205 14.51 -11.22 12.79
N TRP A 206 13.42 -11.83 12.34
CA TRP A 206 13.36 -12.61 11.11
C TRP A 206 12.50 -11.90 10.07
N GLY A 207 13.08 -11.59 8.92
CA GLY A 207 12.35 -11.05 7.78
C GLY A 207 12.09 -12.15 6.75
N VAL A 208 10.81 -12.50 6.53
CA VAL A 208 10.41 -13.59 5.63
C VAL A 208 9.77 -13.02 4.36
N ASP A 209 10.22 -13.52 3.21
CA ASP A 209 9.71 -13.17 1.89
C ASP A 209 8.62 -14.15 1.46
N ILE A 210 7.37 -13.68 1.56
CA ILE A 210 6.16 -14.44 1.25
C ILE A 210 5.61 -14.16 -0.15
N GLN A 211 6.32 -13.42 -1.01
CA GLN A 211 5.89 -13.09 -2.37
C GLN A 211 4.48 -12.47 -2.45
N PHE A 212 3.52 -13.19 -3.03
CA PHE A 212 2.10 -12.81 -3.13
C PHE A 212 1.24 -13.46 -2.05
N GLY A 213 1.85 -14.01 -0.99
CA GLY A 213 1.22 -14.71 0.14
C GLY A 213 1.05 -16.22 -0.03
N ASP A 214 1.34 -16.77 -1.22
CA ASP A 214 0.94 -18.14 -1.57
C ASP A 214 2.02 -19.19 -1.29
N TYR A 215 3.31 -18.82 -1.18
CA TYR A 215 4.39 -19.79 -1.16
C TYR A 215 5.68 -19.29 -0.46
N ILE A 216 6.15 -20.05 0.52
CA ILE A 216 7.53 -20.01 1.03
C ILE A 216 8.30 -21.13 0.32
N ASP A 217 9.38 -20.77 -0.36
CA ASP A 217 10.19 -21.72 -1.12
C ASP A 217 11.08 -22.59 -0.22
N GLU A 218 11.45 -23.76 -0.73
CA GLU A 218 12.28 -24.74 0.01
C GLU A 218 13.64 -24.16 0.44
N ALA A 219 14.25 -23.28 -0.36
CA ALA A 219 15.53 -22.68 -0.02
C ALA A 219 15.42 -21.75 1.19
N GLN A 220 14.31 -21.01 1.29
CA GLN A 220 14.00 -20.16 2.43
C GLN A 220 13.66 -20.99 3.68
N VAL A 221 12.87 -22.07 3.55
CA VAL A 221 12.62 -23.01 4.65
C VAL A 221 13.95 -23.56 5.18
N ARG A 222 14.81 -24.07 4.30
CA ARG A 222 16.14 -24.58 4.68
C ARG A 222 16.99 -23.52 5.38
N TYR A 223 17.01 -22.29 4.88
CA TYR A 223 17.75 -21.19 5.52
C TYR A 223 17.32 -21.01 6.98
N PHE A 224 16.03 -20.87 7.25
CA PHE A 224 15.55 -20.61 8.59
C PHE A 224 15.60 -21.85 9.50
N SER A 225 15.40 -23.06 8.96
CA SER A 225 15.64 -24.30 9.70
C SER A 225 17.10 -24.41 10.14
N GLU A 226 18.07 -24.13 9.26
CA GLU A 226 19.49 -24.14 9.62
C GLU A 226 19.82 -23.09 10.69
N VAL A 227 19.24 -21.89 10.59
CA VAL A 227 19.40 -20.84 11.62
C VAL A 227 18.82 -21.32 12.96
N ALA A 228 17.60 -21.86 12.95
CA ALA A 228 16.91 -22.34 14.14
C ALA A 228 17.67 -23.47 14.83
N GLU A 229 18.13 -24.46 14.09
CA GLU A 229 18.83 -25.63 14.64
C GLU A 229 20.23 -25.31 15.17
N LYS A 230 20.97 -24.42 14.49
CA LYS A 230 22.40 -24.19 14.78
C LYS A 230 22.67 -22.99 15.69
N HIS A 231 21.76 -22.02 15.74
CA HIS A 231 22.05 -20.72 16.36
C HIS A 231 21.01 -20.23 17.37
N VAL A 232 19.75 -20.64 17.25
CA VAL A 232 18.69 -20.25 18.18
C VAL A 232 18.75 -21.12 19.43
N ALA A 233 18.76 -20.49 20.59
CA ALA A 233 18.73 -21.18 21.88
C ALA A 233 17.31 -21.34 22.39
N LYS A 234 17.10 -22.38 23.21
CA LYS A 234 15.82 -22.57 23.91
C LYS A 234 15.52 -21.35 24.80
N GLY A 235 14.32 -20.79 24.66
CA GLY A 235 13.89 -19.59 25.37
C GLY A 235 14.25 -18.27 24.68
N ASP A 236 14.93 -18.30 23.53
CA ASP A 236 15.09 -17.11 22.68
C ASP A 236 13.72 -16.62 22.19
N ARG A 237 13.62 -15.32 21.91
CA ARG A 237 12.37 -14.64 21.53
C ARG A 237 12.48 -14.11 20.11
N ILE A 238 11.48 -14.41 19.28
CA ILE A 238 11.47 -14.08 17.85
C ILE A 238 10.47 -12.96 17.56
N ILE A 239 10.95 -11.95 16.83
CA ILE A 239 10.17 -10.94 16.12
C ILE A 239 10.09 -11.37 14.65
N LEU A 240 8.90 -11.64 14.15
CA LEU A 240 8.69 -12.07 12.76
C LEU A 240 8.11 -10.94 11.92
N CYS A 241 8.82 -10.56 10.86
CA CYS A 241 8.38 -9.53 9.92
C CYS A 241 7.94 -10.14 8.58
N THR A 242 6.71 -9.84 8.14
CA THR A 242 6.19 -10.25 6.82
C THR A 242 5.45 -9.13 6.09
N ALA A 243 5.57 -9.09 4.76
CA ALA A 243 4.99 -8.01 3.93
C ALA A 243 3.48 -8.20 3.62
N ARG A 244 2.73 -8.86 4.50
CA ARG A 244 1.28 -9.02 4.38
C ARG A 244 0.64 -9.30 5.75
N ALA A 245 -0.37 -8.51 6.08
CA ALA A 245 -1.24 -8.76 7.23
C ALA A 245 -2.15 -10.00 7.03
N PRO A 246 -2.48 -10.73 8.12
CA PRO A 246 -3.56 -11.70 8.11
C PRO A 246 -4.86 -11.02 7.66
N GLY A 247 -5.63 -11.75 6.87
CA GLY A 247 -6.84 -11.19 6.27
C GLY A 247 -8.04 -11.36 7.18
N THR A 248 -8.98 -10.43 7.12
CA THR A 248 -10.21 -10.48 7.92
C THR A 248 -11.40 -11.03 7.12
N GLY A 249 -11.15 -11.54 5.92
CA GLY A 249 -12.14 -12.14 5.04
C GLY A 249 -11.52 -13.32 4.32
N GLY A 250 -12.18 -14.48 4.37
CA GLY A 250 -11.72 -15.77 3.85
C GLY A 250 -11.54 -15.86 2.32
N SER A 251 -10.96 -14.83 1.70
CA SER A 251 -10.43 -14.93 0.35
C SER A 251 -9.22 -15.87 0.35
N GLN A 252 -9.09 -16.69 -0.69
CA GLN A 252 -8.06 -17.73 -0.80
C GLN A 252 -6.63 -17.25 -0.49
N PRO A 253 -6.16 -16.08 -0.99
CA PRO A 253 -4.80 -15.60 -0.71
C PRO A 253 -4.53 -15.25 0.77
N HIS A 254 -5.56 -14.97 1.58
CA HIS A 254 -5.41 -14.71 3.01
C HIS A 254 -5.17 -16.00 3.79
N LEU A 255 -5.89 -17.06 3.42
CA LEU A 255 -5.74 -18.39 4.01
C LEU A 255 -4.33 -18.98 3.77
N TYR A 256 -3.72 -18.72 2.61
CA TYR A 256 -2.36 -19.22 2.33
C TYR A 256 -1.27 -18.51 3.13
N ALA A 257 -1.34 -17.18 3.28
CA ALA A 257 -0.37 -16.43 4.05
C ALA A 257 -0.37 -16.84 5.54
N GLU A 258 -1.57 -17.02 6.11
CA GLU A 258 -1.74 -17.51 7.49
C GLU A 258 -1.20 -18.94 7.65
N ARG A 259 -1.49 -19.84 6.70
CA ARG A 259 -0.95 -21.21 6.72
C ARG A 259 0.57 -21.25 6.61
N ASN A 260 1.17 -20.38 5.80
CA ASN A 260 2.63 -20.29 5.63
C ASN A 260 3.30 -19.82 6.92
N LEU A 261 2.70 -18.86 7.62
CA LEU A 261 3.16 -18.39 8.94
C LEU A 261 3.05 -19.49 10.01
N GLN A 262 1.93 -20.19 10.06
CA GLN A 262 1.75 -21.32 10.98
C GLN A 262 2.73 -22.45 10.71
N TYR A 263 2.99 -22.74 9.44
CA TYR A 263 4.03 -23.69 9.05
C TYR A 263 5.38 -23.26 9.63
N PHE A 264 5.74 -21.98 9.49
CA PHE A 264 6.96 -21.43 10.07
C PHE A 264 7.03 -21.60 11.58
N GLN A 265 5.94 -21.26 12.27
CA GLN A 265 5.86 -21.36 13.71
C GLN A 265 5.97 -22.81 14.18
N ARG A 266 5.23 -23.74 13.55
CA ARG A 266 5.15 -25.14 13.95
C ARG A 266 6.40 -25.93 13.58
N GLU A 267 6.93 -25.75 12.38
CA GLU A 267 7.97 -26.61 11.81
C GLU A 267 9.38 -26.06 12.02
N ILE A 268 9.53 -24.76 12.30
CA ILE A 268 10.85 -24.12 12.41
C ILE A 268 11.05 -23.51 13.80
N ILE A 269 10.14 -22.66 14.25
CA ILE A 269 10.32 -21.92 15.52
C ILE A 269 10.09 -22.83 16.74
N ALA A 270 8.94 -23.47 16.84
CA ALA A 270 8.59 -24.28 18.02
C ALA A 270 9.59 -25.42 18.29
N PRO A 271 10.12 -26.16 17.29
CA PRO A 271 11.12 -27.21 17.52
C PRO A 271 12.45 -26.69 18.08
N SER A 272 12.83 -25.43 17.79
CA SER A 272 14.03 -24.81 18.37
C SER A 272 13.86 -24.48 19.87
N GLY A 273 12.62 -24.48 20.37
CA GLY A 273 12.30 -24.08 21.74
C GLY A 273 12.30 -22.57 21.96
N ALA A 274 12.34 -21.77 20.90
CA ALA A 274 12.13 -20.32 20.92
C ALA A 274 10.63 -19.97 20.91
N GLU A 275 10.32 -18.77 21.35
CA GLU A 275 8.94 -18.23 21.40
C GLU A 275 8.75 -17.13 20.35
N LEU A 276 7.70 -17.25 19.54
CA LEU A 276 7.24 -16.15 18.69
C LEU A 276 6.42 -15.19 19.55
N VAL A 277 6.96 -14.01 19.84
CA VAL A 277 6.33 -13.03 20.78
C VAL A 277 5.80 -11.78 20.08
N LEU A 278 6.33 -11.45 18.90
CA LEU A 278 5.88 -10.31 18.11
C LEU A 278 5.83 -10.66 16.63
N GLN A 279 4.69 -10.44 16.01
CA GLN A 279 4.52 -10.47 14.58
C GLN A 279 4.28 -9.06 14.04
N MET A 280 5.17 -8.61 13.15
CA MET A 280 5.06 -7.34 12.43
C MET A 280 4.67 -7.57 10.98
N THR A 281 3.62 -6.90 10.54
CA THR A 281 3.05 -7.08 9.19
C THR A 281 2.82 -5.76 8.46
N SER A 282 2.72 -5.83 7.13
CA SER A 282 2.40 -4.69 6.27
C SER A 282 1.40 -5.03 5.15
N GLY A 283 1.29 -4.21 4.11
CA GLY A 283 0.42 -4.39 2.95
C GLY A 283 -0.98 -3.81 3.17
N ARG A 284 -1.34 -3.51 4.42
CA ARG A 284 -2.46 -2.65 4.77
C ARG A 284 -1.95 -1.34 5.33
N HIS A 285 -2.32 -0.23 4.70
CA HIS A 285 -1.66 1.05 4.91
C HIS A 285 -2.16 1.85 6.13
N HIS A 286 -2.47 1.14 7.21
CA HIS A 286 -2.93 1.68 8.49
C HIS A 286 -2.11 1.05 9.62
N TYR A 287 -2.22 1.58 10.83
CA TYR A 287 -1.71 0.91 12.01
C TYR A 287 -2.82 0.08 12.64
N ALA A 288 -2.51 -1.14 13.06
CA ALA A 288 -3.39 -1.93 13.90
C ALA A 288 -2.57 -2.79 14.86
N HIS A 289 -2.92 -2.79 16.13
CA HIS A 289 -2.31 -3.61 17.15
C HIS A 289 -3.36 -4.54 17.76
N TYR A 290 -3.07 -5.83 17.71
CA TYR A 290 -3.84 -6.89 18.33
C TYR A 290 -2.97 -7.64 19.33
N LYS A 291 -3.55 -8.01 20.46
CA LYS A 291 -2.89 -8.79 21.50
C LYS A 291 -3.63 -10.10 21.71
N GLU A 292 -2.89 -11.19 21.85
CA GLU A 292 -3.45 -12.50 22.17
C GLU A 292 -4.27 -12.47 23.46
N THR A 293 -5.46 -13.06 23.42
CA THR A 293 -6.36 -13.16 24.58
C THR A 293 -5.80 -14.17 25.56
N GLY A 294 -5.31 -13.70 26.71
CA GLY A 294 -4.74 -14.55 27.76
C GLY A 294 -3.29 -14.97 27.52
N GLY A 295 -2.66 -14.49 26.45
CA GLY A 295 -1.26 -14.76 26.11
C GLY A 295 -0.38 -13.50 26.06
N SER A 296 0.86 -13.72 25.62
CA SER A 296 1.93 -12.72 25.49
C SER A 296 2.18 -12.31 24.04
N HIS A 297 1.56 -12.97 23.05
CA HIS A 297 1.85 -12.68 21.65
C HIS A 297 1.17 -11.39 21.16
N HIS A 298 1.93 -10.60 20.40
CA HIS A 298 1.47 -9.34 19.81
C HIS A 298 1.49 -9.41 18.29
N HIS A 299 0.42 -8.94 17.66
CA HIS A 299 0.33 -8.72 16.21
C HIS A 299 0.23 -7.24 15.92
N VAL A 300 1.21 -6.70 15.19
CA VAL A 300 1.25 -5.28 14.80
C VAL A 300 1.29 -5.17 13.27
N ASN A 301 0.30 -4.50 12.68
CA ASN A 301 0.35 -4.05 11.30
C ASN A 301 0.87 -2.61 11.23
N GLY A 302 1.92 -2.36 10.44
CA GLY A 302 2.67 -1.11 10.39
C GLY A 302 2.86 -0.53 8.98
N GLY A 303 1.82 -0.49 8.16
CA GLY A 303 1.87 -0.05 6.75
C GLY A 303 1.86 1.46 6.49
N GLY A 304 2.51 2.24 7.35
CA GLY A 304 2.33 3.69 7.40
C GLY A 304 3.31 4.54 6.60
N GLY A 305 4.23 3.96 5.84
CA GLY A 305 5.47 4.61 5.44
C GLY A 305 5.36 5.63 4.31
N GLY A 306 4.36 5.53 3.44
CA GLY A 306 4.26 6.40 2.27
C GLY A 306 3.02 6.22 1.40
N ALA A 307 2.41 5.04 1.45
CA ALA A 307 1.25 4.67 0.66
C ALA A 307 -0.02 5.43 1.04
N PHE A 308 -1.02 5.48 0.16
CA PHE A 308 -2.35 6.01 0.52
C PHE A 308 -2.93 5.26 1.73
N LEU A 309 -3.64 5.94 2.63
CA LEU A 309 -4.24 5.31 3.81
C LEU A 309 -5.30 4.24 3.46
N HIS A 310 -5.26 3.06 4.08
CA HIS A 310 -6.39 2.11 4.12
C HIS A 310 -7.34 2.39 5.29
N PRO A 311 -8.62 1.98 5.21
CA PRO A 311 -9.54 2.11 6.33
C PRO A 311 -9.15 1.21 7.51
N THR A 312 -9.46 1.68 8.72
CA THR A 312 -9.42 0.90 9.97
C THR A 312 -10.80 0.54 10.53
N HIS A 313 -11.90 1.03 9.92
CA HIS A 313 -13.24 0.95 10.53
C HIS A 313 -14.01 -0.34 10.22
N ASP A 314 -13.44 -1.14 9.33
CA ASP A 314 -13.81 -2.46 8.84
C ASP A 314 -12.99 -3.57 9.50
N LEU A 315 -11.92 -3.21 10.22
CA LEU A 315 -11.16 -4.16 11.02
C LEU A 315 -12.07 -4.84 12.06
N PRO A 316 -11.89 -6.14 12.34
CA PRO A 316 -12.60 -6.82 13.41
C PRO A 316 -12.03 -6.40 14.76
N GLU A 317 -12.87 -6.40 15.79
CA GLU A 317 -12.43 -6.12 17.18
C GLU A 317 -11.77 -7.35 17.81
N HIS A 318 -12.19 -8.54 17.36
CA HIS A 318 -11.61 -9.82 17.73
C HIS A 318 -11.16 -10.56 16.47
N LEU A 319 -9.91 -11.01 16.45
CA LEU A 319 -9.39 -11.93 15.44
C LEU A 319 -9.34 -13.34 16.04
N ALA A 320 -9.69 -14.34 15.24
CA ALA A 320 -9.37 -15.72 15.54
C ALA A 320 -8.40 -16.17 14.46
N LEU A 321 -7.14 -16.36 14.85
CA LEU A 321 -6.11 -16.87 13.95
C LEU A 321 -5.94 -18.35 14.23
N GLU A 322 -5.93 -19.16 13.18
CA GLU A 322 -5.64 -20.58 13.30
C GLU A 322 -4.29 -20.79 14.01
N ALA A 323 -4.27 -21.69 15.00
CA ALA A 323 -3.09 -21.97 15.81
C ALA A 323 -2.12 -22.89 15.07
N ALA A 324 -0.84 -22.88 15.47
CA ALA A 324 0.12 -23.90 15.02
C ALA A 324 -0.34 -25.31 15.43
N GLU A 325 -0.85 -25.46 16.65
CA GLU A 325 -1.45 -26.66 17.20
C GLU A 325 -2.71 -26.32 18.00
N GLY A 326 -3.78 -27.11 17.87
CA GLY A 326 -5.01 -26.93 18.66
C GLY A 326 -6.04 -25.96 18.04
N PRO A 327 -7.01 -25.46 18.85
CA PRO A 327 -8.05 -24.56 18.36
C PRO A 327 -7.50 -23.18 18.00
N PRO A 328 -8.19 -22.38 17.16
CA PRO A 328 -7.78 -21.01 16.84
C PRO A 328 -7.51 -20.16 18.08
N VAL A 329 -6.43 -19.36 18.02
CA VAL A 329 -6.03 -18.42 19.04
C VAL A 329 -6.78 -17.10 18.84
N GLY A 330 -7.39 -16.60 19.92
CA GLY A 330 -8.10 -15.32 19.93
C GLY A 330 -7.15 -14.14 20.13
N TYR A 331 -7.40 -13.03 19.44
CA TYR A 331 -6.71 -11.76 19.63
C TYR A 331 -7.71 -10.62 19.75
N GLU A 332 -7.40 -9.67 20.63
CA GLU A 332 -8.19 -8.46 20.87
C GLU A 332 -7.50 -7.25 20.28
N GLN A 333 -8.27 -6.40 19.59
CA GLN A 333 -7.76 -5.14 19.07
C GLN A 333 -7.48 -4.16 20.22
N VAL A 334 -6.21 -3.75 20.33
CA VAL A 334 -5.75 -2.77 21.32
C VAL A 334 -5.85 -1.35 20.76
N ALA A 335 -5.31 -1.13 19.56
CA ALA A 335 -5.23 0.20 18.96
C ALA A 335 -5.32 0.17 17.43
N THR A 336 -5.80 1.27 16.85
CA THR A 336 -5.80 1.51 15.40
C THR A 336 -5.44 2.95 15.09
N TYR A 337 -4.72 3.16 13.99
CA TYR A 337 -4.41 4.50 13.51
C TYR A 337 -4.61 4.64 11.99
N PRO A 338 -5.52 5.55 11.57
CA PRO A 338 -6.39 6.40 12.39
C PRO A 338 -7.42 5.59 13.18
N SER A 339 -8.02 6.21 14.21
CA SER A 339 -9.13 5.58 14.93
C SER A 339 -10.29 5.24 13.99
N ARG A 340 -11.06 4.19 14.33
CA ARG A 340 -12.25 3.76 13.56
C ARG A 340 -13.19 4.91 13.24
N ALA A 341 -13.45 5.80 14.20
CA ALA A 341 -14.30 6.98 14.02
C ALA A 341 -13.72 7.96 12.99
N SER A 342 -12.41 8.25 13.07
CA SER A 342 -11.73 9.11 12.09
C SER A 342 -11.74 8.50 10.69
N SER A 343 -11.50 7.19 10.59
CA SER A 343 -11.60 6.42 9.36
C SER A 343 -13.00 6.52 8.73
N ARG A 344 -14.09 6.27 9.49
CA ARG A 344 -15.47 6.46 9.00
C ARG A 344 -15.75 7.89 8.49
N ARG A 345 -15.17 8.91 9.12
CA ARG A 345 -15.29 10.30 8.64
C ARG A 345 -14.55 10.51 7.31
N LEU A 346 -13.36 9.93 7.15
CA LEU A 346 -12.58 10.02 5.92
C LEU A 346 -13.29 9.41 4.72
N ARG A 347 -14.06 8.33 4.92
CA ARG A 347 -14.91 7.72 3.88
C ARG A 347 -15.81 8.72 3.17
N LYS A 348 -16.31 9.76 3.85
CA LYS A 348 -17.15 10.82 3.24
C LYS A 348 -16.45 11.55 2.09
N ARG A 349 -15.11 11.53 2.03
CA ARG A 349 -14.33 12.11 0.94
C ARG A 349 -14.52 11.39 -0.40
N LEU A 350 -15.15 10.22 -0.44
CA LEU A 350 -15.58 9.55 -1.67
C LEU A 350 -16.43 10.45 -2.57
N TRP A 351 -17.27 11.31 -1.99
CA TRP A 351 -18.07 12.26 -2.77
C TRP A 351 -17.23 13.32 -3.50
N LEU A 352 -15.94 13.46 -3.16
CA LEU A 352 -14.98 14.31 -3.88
C LEU A 352 -14.25 13.56 -5.00
N LEU A 353 -14.57 12.28 -5.25
CA LEU A 353 -13.91 11.44 -6.25
C LEU A 353 -13.94 12.03 -7.66
N PRO A 354 -15.06 12.58 -8.18
CA PRO A 354 -15.09 13.18 -9.51
C PRO A 354 -14.12 14.37 -9.63
N LEU A 355 -14.06 15.22 -8.61
CA LEU A 355 -13.19 16.40 -8.56
C LEU A 355 -11.71 16.00 -8.47
N ARG A 356 -11.40 14.91 -7.77
CA ARG A 356 -10.03 14.43 -7.58
C ARG A 356 -9.51 13.62 -8.76
N ASN A 357 -10.39 13.06 -9.59
CA ASN A 357 -10.04 12.14 -10.67
C ASN A 357 -10.66 12.57 -12.01
N PRO A 358 -10.30 13.75 -12.56
CA PRO A 358 -10.89 14.26 -13.80
C PRO A 358 -10.64 13.35 -15.01
N ALA A 359 -9.51 12.64 -15.05
CA ALA A 359 -9.23 11.66 -16.11
C ALA A 359 -10.19 10.47 -16.07
N PHE A 360 -10.66 10.07 -14.88
CA PHE A 360 -11.65 9.02 -14.71
C PHE A 360 -13.05 9.51 -15.15
N VAL A 361 -13.41 10.75 -14.79
CA VAL A 361 -14.63 11.43 -15.28
C VAL A 361 -14.64 11.48 -16.81
N ALA A 362 -13.55 11.94 -17.42
CA ALA A 362 -13.41 11.99 -18.88
C ALA A 362 -13.54 10.60 -19.51
N PHE A 363 -12.91 9.58 -18.93
CA PHE A 363 -13.04 8.20 -19.40
C PHE A 363 -14.49 7.69 -19.37
N LEU A 364 -15.20 7.88 -18.25
CA LEU A 364 -16.61 7.49 -18.16
C LEU A 364 -17.47 8.25 -19.17
N GLY A 365 -17.23 9.54 -19.36
CA GLY A 365 -17.89 10.35 -20.39
C GLY A 365 -17.65 9.83 -21.80
N SER A 366 -16.40 9.46 -22.12
CA SER A 366 -16.05 8.84 -23.41
C SER A 366 -16.73 7.48 -23.61
N VAL A 367 -16.86 6.66 -22.56
CA VAL A 367 -17.61 5.40 -22.63
C VAL A 367 -19.09 5.68 -22.91
N GLN A 368 -19.70 6.66 -22.25
CA GLN A 368 -21.11 7.03 -22.48
C GLN A 368 -21.35 7.49 -23.94
N VAL A 369 -20.46 8.34 -24.46
CA VAL A 369 -20.49 8.76 -25.88
C VAL A 369 -20.32 7.56 -26.82
N PHE A 370 -19.36 6.69 -26.55
CA PHE A 370 -19.12 5.49 -27.36
C PHE A 370 -20.36 4.59 -27.42
N LEU A 371 -21.02 4.36 -26.28
CA LEU A 371 -22.25 3.56 -26.22
C LEU A 371 -23.41 4.22 -26.99
N ALA A 372 -23.56 5.55 -26.89
CA ALA A 372 -24.56 6.27 -27.67
C ALA A 372 -24.29 6.21 -29.19
N LEU A 373 -23.02 6.23 -29.60
CA LEU A 373 -22.63 6.06 -31.01
C LEU A 373 -22.90 4.64 -31.52
N MET A 374 -22.65 3.61 -30.70
CA MET A 374 -22.99 2.20 -31.02
C MET A 374 -24.50 1.97 -31.17
N LEU A 375 -25.35 2.79 -30.54
CA LEU A 375 -26.81 2.72 -30.76
C LEU A 375 -27.25 3.45 -32.05
N GLY A 376 -26.35 4.12 -32.77
CA GLY A 376 -26.66 4.76 -34.05
C GLY A 376 -27.56 6.01 -33.95
N LEU A 377 -27.86 6.49 -32.74
CA LEU A 377 -28.87 7.52 -32.48
C LEU A 377 -28.53 8.90 -33.04
N HIS A 378 -27.24 9.16 -33.27
CA HIS A 378 -26.75 10.37 -33.93
C HIS A 378 -27.22 10.49 -35.41
N ARG A 379 -27.69 9.39 -36.01
CA ARG A 379 -27.86 9.27 -37.46
C ARG A 379 -29.31 9.44 -37.95
N GLN A 380 -30.31 9.27 -37.09
CA GLN A 380 -31.72 9.23 -37.49
C GLN A 380 -32.65 10.23 -36.79
N ARG A 381 -32.32 10.74 -35.60
CA ARG A 381 -33.26 11.55 -34.78
C ARG A 381 -32.61 12.77 -34.10
N ALA A 382 -31.63 13.38 -34.75
CA ALA A 382 -30.85 14.49 -34.16
C ALA A 382 -31.67 15.75 -33.77
N SER A 383 -32.94 15.86 -34.16
CA SER A 383 -33.83 16.98 -33.82
C SER A 383 -35.03 16.61 -32.94
N GLU A 384 -35.23 15.32 -32.64
CA GLU A 384 -36.39 14.83 -31.92
C GLU A 384 -36.01 14.40 -30.50
N SER A 385 -36.90 14.65 -29.53
CA SER A 385 -36.73 14.13 -28.18
C SER A 385 -36.89 12.61 -28.18
N LEU A 386 -35.89 11.90 -27.68
CA LEU A 386 -35.92 10.45 -27.54
C LEU A 386 -36.79 10.04 -26.35
N GLY A 387 -37.54 8.97 -26.50
CA GLY A 387 -38.21 8.22 -25.44
C GLY A 387 -37.60 6.83 -25.21
N MET A 388 -38.14 6.10 -24.24
CA MET A 388 -37.67 4.73 -23.94
C MET A 388 -37.93 3.75 -25.10
N ALA A 389 -39.06 3.90 -25.80
CA ALA A 389 -39.38 3.09 -26.98
C ALA A 389 -38.34 3.26 -28.09
N ASP A 390 -37.82 4.48 -28.25
CA ASP A 390 -36.82 4.82 -29.25
C ASP A 390 -35.47 4.17 -28.95
N LEU A 391 -35.06 4.16 -27.68
CA LEU A 391 -33.85 3.45 -27.26
C LEU A 391 -33.99 1.94 -27.44
N TRP A 392 -35.17 1.39 -27.18
CA TRP A 392 -35.47 -0.03 -27.37
C TRP A 392 -35.43 -0.42 -28.86
N GLU A 393 -36.05 0.39 -29.72
CA GLU A 393 -36.00 0.22 -31.17
C GLU A 393 -34.57 0.34 -31.69
N ALA A 394 -33.82 1.36 -31.26
CA ALA A 394 -32.43 1.58 -31.65
C ALA A 394 -31.52 0.41 -31.24
N PHE A 395 -31.77 -0.19 -30.07
CA PHE A 395 -31.04 -1.39 -29.64
C PHE A 395 -31.26 -2.56 -30.61
N TRP A 396 -32.50 -2.86 -30.98
CA TRP A 396 -32.81 -4.00 -31.85
C TRP A 396 -32.46 -3.78 -33.32
N THR A 397 -32.44 -2.54 -33.77
CA THR A 397 -32.13 -2.18 -35.16
C THR A 397 -30.66 -1.84 -35.39
N SER A 398 -29.89 -1.60 -34.32
CA SER A 398 -28.47 -1.26 -34.44
C SER A 398 -27.66 -2.44 -35.01
N PRO A 399 -26.85 -2.21 -36.07
CA PRO A 399 -25.94 -3.24 -36.59
C PRO A 399 -24.84 -3.62 -35.59
N THR A 400 -24.64 -2.83 -34.53
CA THR A 400 -23.65 -3.07 -33.47
C THR A 400 -24.26 -3.56 -32.16
N ALA A 401 -25.55 -3.94 -32.15
CA ALA A 401 -26.24 -4.45 -30.97
C ALA A 401 -25.55 -5.66 -30.32
N VAL A 402 -25.03 -6.60 -31.13
CA VAL A 402 -24.29 -7.77 -30.63
C VAL A 402 -23.03 -7.34 -29.87
N LEU A 403 -22.27 -6.38 -30.41
CA LEU A 403 -21.07 -5.85 -29.74
C LEU A 403 -21.42 -5.13 -28.44
N LEU A 404 -22.54 -4.41 -28.41
CA LEU A 404 -23.06 -3.76 -27.20
C LEU A 404 -23.40 -4.79 -26.12
N VAL A 405 -24.09 -5.88 -26.48
CA VAL A 405 -24.41 -6.98 -25.55
C VAL A 405 -23.13 -7.61 -25.01
N VAL A 406 -22.16 -7.91 -25.88
CA VAL A 406 -20.86 -8.46 -25.46
C VAL A 406 -20.16 -7.50 -24.49
N PHE A 407 -20.12 -6.21 -24.81
CA PHE A 407 -19.55 -5.20 -23.91
C PHE A 407 -20.27 -5.15 -22.56
N MET A 408 -21.60 -5.19 -22.54
CA MET A 408 -22.39 -5.22 -21.30
C MET A 408 -22.13 -6.46 -20.46
N VAL A 409 -21.99 -7.63 -21.08
CA VAL A 409 -21.63 -8.88 -20.39
C VAL A 409 -20.23 -8.79 -19.79
N ILE A 410 -19.26 -8.23 -20.53
CA ILE A 410 -17.89 -8.01 -20.05
C ILE A 410 -17.89 -7.05 -18.85
N VAL A 411 -18.62 -5.93 -18.94
CA VAL A 411 -18.72 -4.95 -17.84
C VAL A 411 -19.39 -5.58 -16.63
N LEU A 412 -20.48 -6.34 -16.81
CA LEU A 412 -21.14 -7.05 -15.73
C LEU A 412 -20.19 -8.04 -15.06
N GLY A 413 -19.52 -8.90 -15.83
CA GLY A 413 -18.52 -9.83 -15.32
C GLY A 413 -17.38 -9.11 -14.58
N GLY A 414 -16.94 -7.97 -15.11
CA GLY A 414 -15.96 -7.09 -14.49
C GLY A 414 -16.44 -6.53 -13.15
N MET A 415 -17.67 -6.06 -13.04
CA MET A 415 -18.25 -5.51 -11.81
C MET A 415 -18.53 -6.60 -10.75
N VAL A 416 -18.96 -7.79 -11.18
CA VAL A 416 -19.09 -8.95 -10.29
C VAL A 416 -17.71 -9.34 -9.76
N ARG A 417 -16.68 -9.36 -10.60
CA ARG A 417 -15.30 -9.60 -10.15
C ARG A 417 -14.77 -8.47 -9.26
N PHE A 418 -15.13 -7.22 -9.53
CA PHE A 418 -14.75 -6.06 -8.73
C PHE A 418 -15.26 -6.17 -7.29
N ALA A 419 -16.49 -6.67 -7.12
CA ALA A 419 -17.11 -7.00 -5.83
C ALA A 419 -16.54 -8.26 -5.14
N HIS A 420 -15.24 -8.52 -5.31
CA HIS A 420 -14.54 -9.70 -4.77
C HIS A 420 -14.62 -9.84 -3.24
N ASP A 421 -14.75 -8.74 -2.51
CA ASP A 421 -14.91 -8.75 -1.05
C ASP A 421 -16.28 -9.32 -0.60
N ALA A 422 -17.28 -9.29 -1.48
CA ALA A 422 -18.61 -9.80 -1.16
C ALA A 422 -18.69 -11.32 -1.37
N PRO A 423 -19.31 -12.07 -0.45
CA PRO A 423 -19.44 -13.51 -0.58
C PRO A 423 -20.59 -13.91 -1.54
N GLY A 424 -20.43 -15.06 -2.19
CA GLY A 424 -21.50 -15.80 -2.87
C GLY A 424 -22.38 -14.96 -3.81
N MET A 425 -23.69 -15.00 -3.57
CA MET A 425 -24.71 -14.31 -4.37
C MET A 425 -24.66 -12.78 -4.21
N THR A 426 -24.24 -12.28 -3.04
CA THR A 426 -24.14 -10.83 -2.77
C THR A 426 -23.24 -10.14 -3.79
N ARG A 427 -22.13 -10.78 -4.17
CA ARG A 427 -21.23 -10.30 -5.22
C ARG A 427 -21.92 -10.12 -6.57
N ILE A 428 -22.74 -11.10 -6.96
CA ILE A 428 -23.50 -11.07 -8.21
C ILE A 428 -24.53 -9.95 -8.16
N LEU A 429 -25.27 -9.83 -7.05
CA LEU A 429 -26.27 -8.78 -6.85
C LEU A 429 -25.67 -7.38 -6.88
N LEU A 430 -24.53 -7.16 -6.22
CA LEU A 430 -23.82 -5.87 -6.24
C LEU A 430 -23.34 -5.50 -7.65
N GLY A 431 -22.75 -6.46 -8.37
CA GLY A 431 -22.31 -6.24 -9.75
C GLY A 431 -23.47 -5.96 -10.71
N ALA A 432 -24.57 -6.71 -10.58
CA ALA A 432 -25.78 -6.53 -11.37
C ALA A 432 -26.46 -5.19 -11.06
N ALA A 433 -26.61 -4.82 -9.77
CA ALA A 433 -27.20 -3.56 -9.36
C ALA A 433 -26.40 -2.36 -9.88
N HIS A 434 -25.06 -2.41 -9.78
CA HIS A 434 -24.20 -1.36 -10.34
C HIS A 434 -24.37 -1.25 -11.86
N SER A 435 -24.34 -2.38 -12.56
CA SER A 435 -24.46 -2.43 -14.03
C SER A 435 -25.83 -1.90 -14.48
N ALA A 436 -26.92 -2.29 -13.81
CA ALA A 436 -28.26 -1.79 -14.09
C ALA A 436 -28.38 -0.28 -13.86
N LEU A 437 -27.77 0.25 -12.79
CA LEU A 437 -27.75 1.68 -12.51
C LEU A 437 -27.00 2.47 -13.60
N GLN A 438 -25.88 1.93 -14.11
CA GLN A 438 -25.14 2.55 -15.21
C GLN A 438 -25.95 2.58 -16.50
N LEU A 439 -26.68 1.51 -16.83
CA LEU A 439 -27.55 1.45 -18.00
C LEU A 439 -28.73 2.42 -17.88
N ALA A 440 -29.37 2.47 -16.71
CA ALA A 440 -30.44 3.42 -16.43
C ALA A 440 -29.93 4.87 -16.53
N SER A 441 -28.72 5.14 -16.03
CA SER A 441 -28.07 6.45 -16.15
C SER A 441 -27.79 6.81 -17.62
N LEU A 442 -27.28 5.88 -18.43
CA LEU A 442 -27.04 6.08 -19.86
C LEU A 442 -28.35 6.43 -20.58
N ALA A 443 -29.38 5.59 -20.43
CA ALA A 443 -30.68 5.80 -21.06
C ALA A 443 -31.31 7.14 -20.65
N GLY A 444 -31.31 7.44 -19.34
CA GLY A 444 -31.84 8.70 -18.81
C GLY A 444 -31.10 9.93 -19.33
N LEU A 445 -29.77 9.88 -19.41
CA LEU A 445 -28.97 10.99 -19.93
C LEU A 445 -29.15 11.19 -21.44
N MET A 446 -29.33 10.11 -22.20
CA MET A 446 -29.60 10.22 -23.63
C MET A 446 -30.97 10.87 -23.90
N ILE A 447 -32.01 10.44 -23.17
CA ILE A 447 -33.34 11.06 -23.22
C ILE A 447 -33.22 12.54 -22.85
N ALA A 448 -32.64 12.85 -21.67
CA ALA A 448 -32.50 14.23 -21.21
C ALA A 448 -31.69 15.10 -22.20
N SER A 449 -30.58 14.59 -22.71
CA SER A 449 -29.75 15.31 -23.66
C SER A 449 -30.48 15.59 -24.97
N SER A 450 -31.25 14.64 -25.49
CA SER A 450 -32.04 14.83 -26.71
C SER A 450 -33.18 15.84 -26.52
N SER A 451 -33.84 15.81 -25.36
CA SER A 451 -34.87 16.77 -24.99
C SER A 451 -34.30 18.19 -24.88
N ILE A 452 -33.10 18.34 -24.31
CA ILE A 452 -32.42 19.65 -24.23
C ILE A 452 -32.09 20.18 -25.63
N THR A 453 -31.50 19.35 -26.51
CA THR A 453 -31.15 19.79 -27.86
C THR A 453 -32.38 20.14 -28.70
N SER A 454 -33.46 19.37 -28.55
CA SER A 454 -34.75 19.63 -29.21
C SER A 454 -35.40 20.91 -28.68
N ALA A 455 -35.43 21.12 -27.35
CA ALA A 455 -35.98 22.33 -26.74
C ALA A 455 -35.22 23.61 -27.12
N LEU A 456 -33.91 23.49 -27.38
CA LEU A 456 -33.09 24.59 -27.88
C LEU A 456 -33.22 24.82 -29.40
N GLY A 457 -34.02 24.02 -30.11
CA GLY A 457 -34.20 24.13 -31.56
C GLY A 457 -32.90 23.86 -32.35
N LEU A 458 -32.00 23.03 -31.81
CA LEU A 458 -30.73 22.72 -32.48
C LEU A 458 -30.97 21.67 -33.57
N HIS A 459 -30.30 21.85 -34.71
CA HIS A 459 -30.41 20.94 -35.86
C HIS A 459 -29.03 20.58 -36.44
N GLY A 460 -29.01 19.51 -37.23
CA GLY A 460 -27.82 19.06 -37.95
C GLY A 460 -26.63 18.75 -37.04
N ALA A 461 -25.42 19.08 -37.50
CA ALA A 461 -24.18 18.78 -36.78
C ALA A 461 -24.11 19.43 -35.39
N VAL A 462 -24.68 20.64 -35.23
CA VAL A 462 -24.66 21.37 -33.95
C VAL A 462 -25.46 20.59 -32.89
N SER A 463 -26.63 20.08 -33.25
CA SER A 463 -27.43 19.25 -32.32
C SER A 463 -26.67 17.99 -31.89
N VAL A 464 -26.05 17.28 -32.84
CA VAL A 464 -25.27 16.07 -32.53
C VAL A 464 -24.07 16.39 -31.64
N ILE A 465 -23.33 17.46 -31.93
CA ILE A 465 -22.18 17.88 -31.11
C ILE A 465 -22.64 18.25 -29.70
N THR A 466 -23.72 19.01 -29.56
CA THR A 466 -24.26 19.38 -28.25
C THR A 466 -24.78 18.15 -27.49
N PHE A 467 -25.48 17.24 -28.16
CA PHE A 467 -25.96 15.98 -27.59
C PHE A 467 -24.80 15.14 -27.03
N LEU A 468 -23.79 14.89 -27.86
CA LEU A 468 -22.61 14.12 -27.45
C LEU A 468 -21.78 14.86 -26.39
N GLY A 469 -21.72 16.18 -26.44
CA GLY A 469 -21.05 17.03 -25.46
C GLY A 469 -21.71 16.95 -24.07
N ILE A 470 -23.05 17.04 -24.02
CA ILE A 470 -23.83 16.87 -22.78
C ILE A 470 -23.60 15.46 -22.22
N LEU A 471 -23.68 14.42 -23.06
CA LEU A 471 -23.40 13.04 -22.64
C LEU A 471 -21.98 12.86 -22.10
N ALA A 472 -20.97 13.45 -22.75
CA ALA A 472 -19.60 13.37 -22.29
C ALA A 472 -19.43 13.99 -20.90
N VAL A 473 -19.96 15.20 -20.70
CA VAL A 473 -19.78 15.96 -19.45
C VAL A 473 -20.66 15.40 -18.34
N LEU A 474 -21.98 15.35 -18.56
CA LEU A 474 -22.93 14.90 -17.53
C LEU A 474 -22.87 13.39 -17.32
N GLY A 475 -22.60 12.60 -18.36
CA GLY A 475 -22.36 11.16 -18.23
C GLY A 475 -21.05 10.84 -17.51
N GLY A 476 -19.99 11.60 -17.78
CA GLY A 476 -18.75 11.49 -17.03
C GLY A 476 -18.94 11.81 -15.54
N LEU A 477 -19.58 12.95 -15.24
CA LEU A 477 -19.83 13.38 -13.86
C LEU A 477 -20.80 12.44 -13.14
N GLY A 478 -21.94 12.14 -13.77
CA GLY A 478 -22.97 11.24 -13.24
C GLY A 478 -22.43 9.84 -12.99
N GLY A 479 -21.67 9.28 -13.95
CA GLY A 479 -21.01 7.99 -13.78
C GLY A 479 -20.01 7.98 -12.62
N ALA A 480 -19.22 9.06 -12.46
CA ALA A 480 -18.24 9.16 -11.38
C ALA A 480 -18.91 9.35 -9.99
N PHE A 481 -20.00 10.13 -9.91
CA PHE A 481 -20.79 10.26 -8.68
C PHE A 481 -21.53 8.96 -8.35
N GLY A 482 -22.09 8.27 -9.34
CA GLY A 482 -22.70 6.95 -9.17
C GLY A 482 -21.70 5.92 -8.68
N PHE A 483 -20.49 5.91 -9.23
CA PHE A 483 -19.40 5.06 -8.75
C PHE A 483 -18.95 5.41 -7.33
N ALA A 484 -18.85 6.69 -6.99
CA ALA A 484 -18.58 7.14 -5.62
C ALA A 484 -19.66 6.70 -4.63
N GLY A 485 -20.94 6.81 -5.02
CA GLY A 485 -22.08 6.36 -4.23
C GLY A 485 -22.09 4.85 -4.03
N TYR A 486 -21.77 4.08 -5.09
CA TYR A 486 -21.58 2.63 -5.01
C TYR A 486 -20.50 2.26 -4.01
N LEU A 487 -19.28 2.80 -4.15
CA LEU A 487 -18.18 2.54 -3.23
C LEU A 487 -18.53 2.95 -1.79
N TRP A 488 -19.19 4.10 -1.61
CA TRP A 488 -19.60 4.56 -0.28
C TRP A 488 -20.60 3.60 0.36
N ALA A 489 -21.62 3.18 -0.38
CA ALA A 489 -22.64 2.25 0.11
C ALA A 489 -22.05 0.87 0.43
N THR A 490 -21.25 0.30 -0.47
CA THR A 490 -20.63 -1.01 -0.24
C THR A 490 -19.61 -0.96 0.89
N ASN A 491 -18.89 0.15 1.06
CA ASN A 491 -17.96 0.33 2.17
C ASN A 491 -18.66 0.57 3.52
N CYS A 492 -19.91 1.07 3.53
CA CYS A 492 -20.76 1.00 4.72
C CYS A 492 -21.10 -0.43 5.12
N LEU A 493 -21.12 -1.37 4.17
CA LEU A 493 -21.39 -2.79 4.39
C LEU A 493 -20.12 -3.62 4.68
N GLY A 494 -18.94 -2.99 4.74
CA GLY A 494 -17.67 -3.68 4.98
C GLY A 494 -16.95 -4.21 3.73
N PHE A 495 -17.37 -3.82 2.52
CA PHE A 495 -16.72 -4.21 1.27
C PHE A 495 -15.92 -3.06 0.64
N HIS A 496 -15.08 -3.35 -0.36
CA HIS A 496 -14.34 -2.39 -1.17
C HIS A 496 -13.45 -1.45 -0.35
N ALA A 497 -12.82 -1.96 0.71
CA ALA A 497 -11.96 -1.16 1.58
C ALA A 497 -10.82 -0.49 0.80
N ASN A 498 -10.14 -1.27 -0.02
CA ASN A 498 -9.05 -0.84 -0.87
C ASN A 498 -9.55 0.10 -1.98
N GLU A 499 -10.57 -0.32 -2.72
CA GLU A 499 -11.13 0.39 -3.87
C GLU A 499 -11.76 1.73 -3.48
N ALA A 500 -12.29 1.84 -2.26
CA ALA A 500 -12.83 3.08 -1.73
C ALA A 500 -11.72 4.07 -1.34
N TYR A 501 -10.59 3.62 -0.82
CA TYR A 501 -9.57 4.50 -0.24
C TYR A 501 -8.41 4.82 -1.20
N ALA A 502 -8.02 3.90 -2.08
CA ALA A 502 -6.97 4.14 -3.08
C ALA A 502 -7.22 5.40 -3.94
N PRO A 503 -8.44 5.66 -4.44
CA PRO A 503 -8.74 6.86 -5.23
C PRO A 503 -8.62 8.17 -4.45
N LEU A 504 -8.78 8.11 -3.12
CA LEU A 504 -8.73 9.29 -2.25
C LEU A 504 -7.31 9.80 -2.05
N ARG A 505 -6.30 8.91 -2.20
CA ARG A 505 -4.87 9.23 -2.09
C ARG A 505 -4.57 10.01 -0.81
N ILE A 506 -5.12 9.54 0.31
CA ILE A 506 -4.97 10.20 1.60
C ILE A 506 -3.50 10.06 2.03
N LYS A 507 -2.77 11.18 1.98
CA LYS A 507 -1.36 11.32 2.37
C LYS A 507 -1.14 11.36 3.88
N ASP A 508 -2.21 11.65 4.62
CA ASP A 508 -2.22 11.85 6.07
C ASP A 508 -2.23 10.52 6.83
N PHE A 509 -2.07 10.56 8.15
CA PHE A 509 -2.06 9.40 9.05
C PHE A 509 -0.93 8.40 8.70
N LYS A 510 0.29 8.92 8.60
CA LYS A 510 1.50 8.10 8.40
C LYS A 510 2.08 7.69 9.73
N HIS A 511 2.81 6.58 9.74
CA HIS A 511 3.40 6.06 10.97
C HIS A 511 4.56 5.12 10.66
N PHE A 512 5.37 4.88 11.69
CA PHE A 512 6.37 3.82 11.78
C PHE A 512 6.39 3.31 13.23
N VAL A 513 7.08 2.21 13.48
CA VAL A 513 7.21 1.65 14.82
C VAL A 513 8.67 1.68 15.21
N ARG A 514 8.98 2.34 16.32
CA ARG A 514 10.31 2.33 16.92
C ARG A 514 10.35 1.30 18.02
N LEU A 515 11.41 0.53 18.10
CA LEU A 515 11.62 -0.56 19.04
C LEU A 515 12.86 -0.28 19.85
N HIS A 516 12.81 -0.63 21.13
CA HIS A 516 13.92 -0.47 22.05
C HIS A 516 14.08 -1.74 22.87
N ILE A 517 15.25 -2.38 22.75
CA ILE A 517 15.69 -3.44 23.67
C ILE A 517 16.58 -2.77 24.70
N ASP A 518 16.09 -2.65 25.92
CA ASP A 518 16.84 -2.04 27.03
C ASP A 518 17.95 -2.98 27.57
N SER A 519 18.79 -2.46 28.47
CA SER A 519 19.87 -3.22 29.12
C SER A 519 19.39 -4.39 29.97
N ALA A 520 18.10 -4.43 30.34
CA ALA A 520 17.48 -5.57 31.02
C ALA A 520 16.90 -6.61 30.03
N GLY A 521 17.00 -6.36 28.73
CA GLY A 521 16.48 -7.23 27.67
C GLY A 521 14.98 -7.13 27.47
N THR A 522 14.33 -6.07 27.95
CA THR A 522 12.90 -5.81 27.71
C THR A 522 12.74 -5.11 26.37
N LEU A 523 11.88 -5.67 25.51
CA LEU A 523 11.50 -5.03 24.25
C LEU A 523 10.31 -4.07 24.49
N THR A 524 10.50 -2.79 24.19
CA THR A 524 9.44 -1.78 24.21
C THR A 524 9.19 -1.23 22.81
N LEU A 525 7.92 -1.16 22.40
CA LEU A 525 7.50 -0.59 21.13
C LEU A 525 6.93 0.82 21.34
N PHE A 526 7.30 1.72 20.44
CA PHE A 526 6.87 3.11 20.34
C PHE A 526 6.26 3.34 18.95
N PRO A 527 4.94 3.14 18.80
CA PRO A 527 4.25 3.42 17.54
C PRO A 527 4.15 4.94 17.33
N ILE A 528 4.89 5.49 16.37
CA ILE A 528 4.98 6.94 16.13
C ILE A 528 4.19 7.29 14.87
N GLY A 529 3.24 8.22 14.98
CA GLY A 529 2.34 8.66 13.93
C GLY A 529 2.39 10.15 13.64
N VAL A 530 1.95 10.51 12.44
CA VAL A 530 1.84 11.87 11.92
C VAL A 530 0.46 12.08 11.30
N ASP A 531 -0.38 12.87 11.96
CA ASP A 531 -1.75 13.10 11.50
C ASP A 531 -1.79 13.85 10.18
N LYS A 532 -0.87 14.80 9.98
CA LYS A 532 -0.77 15.61 8.78
C LYS A 532 0.68 15.68 8.33
N VAL A 533 0.95 15.06 7.20
CA VAL A 533 2.27 15.13 6.57
C VAL A 533 2.52 16.53 6.01
N SER A 534 3.79 16.92 5.90
CA SER A 534 4.14 18.18 5.25
C SER A 534 3.84 18.09 3.75
N ARG A 535 3.29 19.18 3.20
CA ARG A 535 2.94 19.32 1.77
C ARG A 535 3.76 20.39 1.08
N ARG A 536 4.57 21.13 1.84
CA ARG A 536 5.36 22.26 1.38
C ARG A 536 6.74 22.17 2.00
N TRP A 537 7.72 22.04 1.13
CA TRP A 537 9.08 21.68 1.46
C TRP A 537 10.02 22.76 0.92
N GLU A 538 10.81 23.33 1.81
CA GLU A 538 11.87 24.28 1.49
C GLU A 538 13.18 23.51 1.35
N LEU A 539 13.93 23.76 0.28
CA LEU A 539 15.26 23.20 0.09
C LEU A 539 16.27 23.99 0.94
N CYS A 540 17.02 23.28 1.78
CA CYS A 540 18.09 23.83 2.59
C CYS A 540 19.41 23.73 1.82
N THR A 541 19.83 24.82 1.16
CA THR A 541 21.08 24.86 0.37
C THR A 541 22.34 25.05 1.22
N GLU A 542 22.17 25.44 2.48
CA GLU A 542 23.25 25.67 3.44
C GLU A 542 23.08 24.75 4.66
N GLY A 543 24.15 24.57 5.42
CA GLY A 543 24.19 23.76 6.64
C GLY A 543 25.16 22.57 6.55
N PRO A 544 25.30 21.81 7.66
CA PRO A 544 26.07 20.57 7.69
C PRO A 544 25.66 19.59 6.59
N ALA A 545 26.61 18.80 6.07
CA ALA A 545 26.34 17.90 4.94
C ALA A 545 25.39 16.74 5.31
N GLN A 546 25.34 16.36 6.59
CA GLN A 546 24.46 15.33 7.15
C GLN A 546 23.01 15.79 7.38
N ASP A 547 22.74 17.10 7.34
CA ASP A 547 21.41 17.61 7.61
C ASP A 547 20.46 17.30 6.44
N PRO A 548 19.16 17.06 6.68
CA PRO A 548 18.19 16.84 5.63
C PRO A 548 18.22 17.94 4.55
N TRP A 549 18.05 17.56 3.29
CA TRP A 549 18.02 18.51 2.17
C TRP A 549 16.77 19.39 2.19
N PHE A 550 15.66 18.89 2.71
CA PHE A 550 14.42 19.66 2.81
C PHE A 550 13.87 19.70 4.23
N ARG A 551 13.32 20.85 4.59
CA ARG A 551 12.53 21.06 5.81
C ARG A 551 11.08 21.47 5.48
N PRO A 552 10.10 21.24 6.36
CA PRO A 552 8.78 21.82 6.19
C PRO A 552 8.86 23.36 6.13
N GLU A 553 8.13 23.98 5.21
CA GLU A 553 8.08 25.46 5.09
C GLU A 553 7.50 26.13 6.35
N ARG A 554 6.72 25.39 7.14
CA ARG A 554 6.06 25.90 8.35
C ARG A 554 6.13 24.87 9.48
N GLY A 555 6.74 25.26 10.58
CA GLY A 555 6.85 24.45 11.80
C GLY A 555 7.63 23.16 11.59
N GLU A 556 7.51 22.26 12.55
CA GLU A 556 8.07 20.91 12.49
C GLU A 556 6.98 19.88 12.17
N LEU A 557 7.39 18.66 11.86
CA LEU A 557 6.46 17.55 11.73
C LEU A 557 5.94 17.18 13.12
N ASP A 558 4.61 17.29 13.31
CA ASP A 558 3.92 16.93 14.54
C ASP A 558 3.86 15.39 14.68
N ALA A 559 4.94 14.83 15.22
CA ALA A 559 5.06 13.41 15.56
C ALA A 559 4.48 13.16 16.94
N LYS A 560 3.68 12.10 17.05
CA LYS A 560 3.06 11.69 18.32
C LYS A 560 3.04 10.18 18.45
N LEU A 561 2.81 9.70 19.65
CA LEU A 561 2.52 8.29 19.85
C LEU A 561 1.09 7.96 19.40
N VAL A 562 0.96 6.89 18.62
CA VAL A 562 -0.32 6.35 18.17
C VAL A 562 -1.06 5.67 19.32
N GLU A 563 -0.32 4.98 20.18
CA GLU A 563 -0.76 4.40 21.44
C GLU A 563 0.39 4.51 22.46
N ARG A 564 0.10 4.24 23.74
CA ARG A 564 1.15 4.24 24.77
C ARG A 564 2.23 3.21 24.43
N PRO A 565 3.50 3.46 24.77
CA PRO A 565 4.53 2.47 24.57
C PRO A 565 4.19 1.20 25.36
N PHE A 566 4.35 0.06 24.73
CA PHE A 566 4.02 -1.24 25.32
C PHE A 566 5.20 -2.18 25.26
N LYS A 567 5.29 -3.04 26.27
CA LYS A 567 6.35 -4.03 26.42
C LYS A 567 5.89 -5.35 25.84
N VAL A 568 6.84 -6.09 25.25
CA VAL A 568 6.66 -7.44 24.72
C VAL A 568 7.68 -8.35 25.39
N GLY A 569 7.24 -9.53 25.80
CA GLY A 569 8.04 -10.52 26.53
C GLY A 569 7.60 -10.70 27.96
#